data_AF-A0A4Y2BAK9-F1
#
_entry.id   AF-A0A4Y2BAK9-F1
#
_cell.length_a   1.000
_cell.length_b   1.000
_cell.length_c   1.000
_cell.angle_alpha   90.00
_cell.angle_beta   90.00
_cell.angle_gamma   90.00
#
_symmetry.space_group_name_H-M   'P 1'
#
loop_
_entity.id
_entity.type
_entity.pdbx_description
1 polymer ?
#
loop_
_entity_poly.entity_id
_entity_poly.type
_entity_poly.pdbx_seq_one_letter_code
_entity_poly.pdbx_strand_id
1 'polypeptide(L)'
;MNVMKRIEEKMERFPEGSKNRNFFRQLYKNLKPDFLRESVRKELNESHANLSGSIQQYFKQHIIYTSALKAVDCNQLEQNESAHDNVELFYLNILKKYVHNDKSCENLEIFEGSQALLAKMLENKQKSKSVRLFTKLVEDNINEFCMQFSEYALQKKVNLRNWEKDFDSAIKQLSQRVAILDSADVKFNAIAPELQTILSSYYKELTEGIEILNKLLELFQEKIDSQLNQTKLALDRSLHLKLKSECLELELLASTYSKSAVDALTIIKKELDAKLEASETGINKLNNDLEQFQILGPEYEQLVEKYGLLLEKVEKQKWAIEFLKADIASKQKTN
;
A
#
# COMPACT_ATOMS: atom_id res chain seq x y z
N MET A 1 20.62 15.29 -11.90
CA MET A 1 20.22 16.21 -10.81
C MET A 1 21.18 16.00 -9.65
N ASN A 2 21.90 17.05 -9.25
CA ASN A 2 23.16 16.98 -8.51
C ASN A 2 22.98 16.29 -7.13
N VAL A 3 23.56 15.10 -6.92
CA VAL A 3 23.51 14.34 -5.65
C VAL A 3 23.94 15.22 -4.47
N MET A 4 24.87 16.15 -4.72
CA MET A 4 25.29 17.18 -3.76
C MET A 4 24.15 18.07 -3.26
N LYS A 5 23.21 18.48 -4.11
CA LYS A 5 22.07 19.32 -3.66
C LYS A 5 21.16 18.57 -2.69
N ARG A 6 20.90 17.28 -2.94
CA ARG A 6 20.09 16.44 -2.03
C ARG A 6 20.78 16.18 -0.69
N ILE A 7 22.11 16.07 -0.68
CA ILE A 7 22.88 15.89 0.56
C ILE A 7 22.93 17.21 1.34
N GLU A 8 23.11 18.35 0.66
CA GLU A 8 23.09 19.68 1.28
C GLU A 8 21.72 20.01 1.90
N GLU A 9 20.61 19.69 1.22
CA GLU A 9 19.24 19.85 1.74
C GLU A 9 18.96 18.96 2.96
N LYS A 10 19.49 17.74 3.01
CA LYS A 10 19.34 16.84 4.17
C LYS A 10 20.20 17.26 5.35
N MET A 11 21.35 17.89 5.10
CA MET A 11 22.25 18.37 6.16
C MET A 11 21.75 19.65 6.83
N GLU A 12 20.96 20.47 6.15
CA GLU A 12 20.33 21.68 6.75
C GLU A 12 19.28 21.35 7.82
N ARG A 13 18.81 20.09 7.87
CA ARG A 13 17.86 19.63 8.90
C ARG A 13 18.51 19.31 10.24
N PHE A 14 19.85 19.32 10.35
CA PHE A 14 20.56 19.03 11.59
C PHE A 14 21.32 20.25 12.12
N PRO A 15 21.07 20.72 13.35
CA PRO A 15 21.68 21.94 13.89
C PRO A 15 23.20 21.86 14.07
N GLU A 16 23.76 20.65 14.21
CA GLU A 16 25.22 20.39 14.24
C GLU A 16 25.85 20.20 12.85
N GLY A 17 25.04 20.09 11.80
CA GLY A 17 25.49 19.80 10.43
C GLY A 17 26.35 20.91 9.81
N SER A 18 26.27 22.14 10.33
CA SER A 18 27.07 23.28 9.86
C SER A 18 28.57 23.12 10.15
N LYS A 19 28.94 22.50 11.27
CA LYS A 19 30.35 22.28 11.66
C LYS A 19 31.02 21.19 10.83
N ASN A 20 30.26 20.21 10.34
CA ASN A 20 30.78 19.07 9.59
C ASN A 20 30.69 19.23 8.05
N ARG A 21 30.11 20.32 7.53
CA ARG A 21 29.99 20.58 6.08
C ARG A 21 31.32 20.49 5.33
N ASN A 22 32.40 20.98 5.92
CA ASN A 22 33.73 20.94 5.31
C ASN A 22 34.32 19.52 5.29
N PHE A 23 34.09 18.73 6.34
CA PHE A 23 34.49 17.32 6.39
C PHE A 23 33.79 16.51 5.31
N PHE A 24 32.47 16.66 5.15
CA PHE A 24 31.72 15.95 4.12
C PHE A 24 32.06 16.41 2.69
N ARG A 25 32.39 17.69 2.47
CA ARG A 25 32.94 18.15 1.18
C ARG A 25 34.30 17.56 0.87
N GLN A 26 35.18 17.43 1.86
CA GLN A 26 36.48 16.77 1.69
C GLN A 26 36.32 15.27 1.44
N LEU A 27 35.45 14.60 2.19
CA LEU A 27 35.08 13.20 1.97
C LEU A 27 34.54 12.98 0.56
N TYR A 28 33.63 13.82 0.08
CA TYR A 28 33.06 13.68 -1.26
C TYR A 28 34.07 14.00 -2.37
N LYS A 29 35.00 14.94 -2.14
CA LYS A 29 36.12 15.19 -3.05
C LYS A 29 37.05 13.97 -3.16
N ASN A 30 37.23 13.24 -2.06
CA ASN A 30 38.07 12.04 -2.00
C ASN A 30 37.33 10.78 -2.47
N LEU A 31 36.01 10.70 -2.24
CA LEU A 31 35.10 9.64 -2.68
C LEU A 31 34.47 9.97 -4.04
N LYS A 32 35.27 10.43 -5.00
CA LYS A 32 34.78 10.46 -6.39
C LYS A 32 34.29 9.05 -6.73
N PRO A 33 33.08 8.89 -7.29
CA PRO A 33 32.54 7.58 -7.64
C PRO A 33 33.45 6.80 -8.58
N ASP A 34 34.28 7.50 -9.36
CA ASP A 34 35.30 6.90 -10.21
C ASP A 34 36.46 6.28 -9.42
N PHE A 35 36.83 6.84 -8.26
CA PHE A 35 37.95 6.34 -7.45
C PHE A 35 37.62 5.02 -6.76
N LEU A 36 36.41 4.88 -6.20
CA LEU A 36 35.94 3.60 -5.68
C LEU A 36 35.78 2.56 -6.80
N ARG A 37 35.32 2.98 -7.98
CA ARG A 37 35.16 2.08 -9.13
C ARG A 37 36.50 1.60 -9.68
N GLU A 38 37.52 2.46 -9.71
CA GLU A 38 38.88 2.09 -10.11
C GLU A 38 39.58 1.22 -9.06
N SER A 39 39.43 1.52 -7.76
CA SER A 39 39.99 0.70 -6.68
C SER A 39 39.37 -0.70 -6.67
N VAL A 40 38.05 -0.79 -6.75
CA VAL A 40 37.33 -2.08 -6.80
C VAL A 40 37.67 -2.85 -8.08
N ARG A 41 37.87 -2.18 -9.22
CA ARG A 41 38.35 -2.84 -10.45
C ARG A 41 39.78 -3.35 -10.31
N LYS A 42 40.67 -2.61 -9.65
CA LYS A 42 42.04 -3.07 -9.39
C LYS A 42 42.04 -4.28 -8.46
N GLU A 43 41.30 -4.24 -7.36
CA GLU A 43 41.14 -5.38 -6.44
C GLU A 43 40.50 -6.59 -7.14
N LEU A 44 39.49 -6.37 -7.99
CA LEU A 44 38.88 -7.45 -8.78
C LEU A 44 39.89 -8.09 -9.73
N ASN A 45 40.71 -7.28 -10.42
CA ASN A 45 41.73 -7.77 -11.35
C ASN A 45 42.86 -8.49 -10.62
N GLU A 46 43.31 -7.97 -9.48
CA GLU A 46 44.34 -8.61 -8.62
C GLU A 46 43.82 -9.93 -8.03
N SER A 47 42.56 -9.95 -7.56
CA SER A 47 41.90 -11.17 -7.09
C SER A 47 41.75 -12.20 -8.21
N HIS A 48 41.36 -11.77 -9.41
CA HIS A 48 41.30 -12.66 -10.58
C HIS A 48 42.66 -13.21 -10.98
N ALA A 49 43.72 -12.39 -10.92
CA ALA A 49 45.09 -12.83 -11.22
C ALA A 49 45.58 -13.84 -10.17
N ASN A 50 45.35 -13.58 -8.88
CA ASN A 50 45.70 -14.48 -7.79
C ASN A 50 44.92 -15.80 -7.84
N LEU A 51 43.62 -15.73 -8.14
CA LEU A 51 42.76 -16.89 -8.31
C LEU A 51 43.20 -17.72 -9.52
N SER A 52 43.48 -17.08 -10.66
CA SER A 52 44.00 -17.75 -11.86
C SER A 52 45.33 -18.46 -11.59
N GLY A 53 46.26 -17.79 -10.88
CA GLY A 53 47.53 -18.39 -10.47
C GLY A 53 47.36 -19.59 -9.53
N SER A 54 46.45 -19.47 -8.56
CA SER A 54 46.13 -20.55 -7.61
C SER A 54 45.46 -21.74 -8.30
N ILE A 55 44.57 -21.49 -9.27
CA ILE A 55 43.92 -22.52 -10.09
C ILE A 55 44.95 -23.26 -10.94
N GLN A 56 45.89 -22.54 -11.57
CA GLN A 56 46.97 -23.17 -12.33
C GLN A 56 47.87 -24.06 -11.45
N GLN A 57 48.21 -23.59 -10.24
CA GLN A 57 48.98 -24.40 -9.28
C GLN A 57 48.20 -25.62 -8.82
N TYR A 58 46.90 -25.48 -8.53
CA TYR A 58 46.04 -26.59 -8.16
C TYR A 58 45.99 -27.64 -9.27
N PHE A 59 45.77 -27.26 -10.52
CA PHE A 59 45.74 -28.21 -11.62
C PHE A 59 47.09 -28.91 -11.83
N LYS A 60 48.20 -28.18 -11.70
CA LYS A 60 49.55 -28.76 -11.76
C LYS A 60 49.75 -29.82 -10.67
N GLN A 61 49.37 -29.50 -9.42
CA GLN A 61 49.45 -30.43 -8.30
C GLN A 61 48.48 -31.60 -8.45
N HIS A 62 47.27 -31.35 -8.92
CA HIS A 62 46.25 -32.38 -9.14
C HIS A 62 46.68 -33.37 -10.22
N ILE A 63 47.22 -32.89 -11.35
CA ILE A 63 47.76 -33.76 -12.42
C ILE A 63 48.90 -34.63 -11.88
N ILE A 64 49.81 -34.05 -11.08
CA ILE A 64 50.90 -34.81 -10.44
C ILE A 64 50.33 -35.85 -9.48
N TYR A 65 49.32 -35.49 -8.69
CA TYR A 65 48.67 -36.37 -7.72
C TYR A 65 47.92 -37.52 -8.40
N THR A 66 47.06 -37.26 -9.39
CA THR A 66 46.36 -38.33 -10.12
C THR A 66 47.31 -39.22 -10.90
N SER A 67 48.39 -38.67 -11.47
CA SER A 67 49.43 -39.47 -12.12
C SER A 67 50.16 -40.37 -11.11
N ALA A 68 50.46 -39.85 -9.91
CA ALA A 68 51.06 -40.63 -8.83
C ALA A 68 50.12 -41.75 -8.35
N LEU A 69 48.82 -41.47 -8.21
CA LEU A 69 47.80 -42.42 -7.76
C LEU A 69 47.63 -43.57 -8.77
N LYS A 70 47.51 -43.26 -10.06
CA LYS A 70 47.48 -44.28 -11.13
C LYS A 70 48.77 -45.11 -11.17
N ALA A 71 49.94 -44.53 -10.84
CA ALA A 71 51.18 -45.28 -10.74
C ALA A 71 51.19 -46.27 -9.56
N VAL A 72 50.51 -45.95 -8.45
CA VAL A 72 50.32 -46.90 -7.33
C VAL A 72 49.51 -48.10 -7.83
N ASP A 73 48.38 -47.81 -8.48
CA ASP A 73 47.46 -48.85 -8.97
C ASP A 73 48.11 -49.76 -10.02
N CYS A 74 48.94 -49.21 -10.92
CA CYS A 74 49.69 -50.01 -11.89
C CYS A 74 50.80 -50.86 -11.24
N ASN A 75 51.45 -50.40 -10.18
CA ASN A 75 52.51 -51.17 -9.48
C ASN A 75 51.93 -52.26 -8.56
N GLN A 76 50.72 -52.07 -8.01
CA GLN A 76 50.02 -53.09 -7.23
C GLN A 76 49.67 -54.33 -8.07
N LEU A 77 49.55 -54.18 -9.39
CA LEU A 77 49.30 -55.30 -10.30
C LEU A 77 50.54 -56.16 -10.60
N GLU A 78 51.76 -55.67 -10.33
CA GLU A 78 52.99 -56.38 -10.72
C GLU A 78 53.79 -57.04 -9.58
N GLN A 79 53.50 -56.82 -8.28
CA GLN A 79 54.26 -57.47 -7.19
C GLN A 79 53.47 -57.88 -5.94
N ASN A 80 53.62 -59.16 -5.57
CA ASN A 80 53.17 -59.81 -4.35
C ASN A 80 53.71 -59.12 -3.06
N GLU A 81 52.79 -58.72 -2.18
CA GLU A 81 52.79 -58.62 -0.70
C GLU A 81 54.04 -58.18 0.12
N SER A 82 55.14 -57.69 -0.45
CA SER A 82 56.28 -57.18 0.37
C SER A 82 56.80 -55.79 -0.02
N ALA A 83 56.12 -55.09 -0.94
CA ALA A 83 56.57 -53.79 -1.45
C ALA A 83 55.86 -52.57 -0.83
N HIS A 84 54.96 -52.76 0.14
CA HIS A 84 54.11 -51.67 0.63
C HIS A 84 54.90 -50.52 1.30
N ASP A 85 55.99 -50.83 2.00
CA ASP A 85 56.83 -49.82 2.67
C ASP A 85 57.76 -49.06 1.70
N ASN A 86 58.15 -49.67 0.58
CA ASN A 86 59.04 -49.04 -0.41
C ASN A 86 58.30 -48.10 -1.37
N VAL A 87 57.01 -48.35 -1.57
CA VAL A 87 56.12 -47.58 -2.43
C VAL A 87 55.88 -46.20 -1.79
N GLU A 88 55.50 -46.12 -0.50
CA GLU A 88 55.40 -44.85 0.26
C GLU A 88 56.69 -44.02 0.22
N LEU A 89 57.84 -44.69 0.28
CA LEU A 89 59.17 -44.09 0.24
C LEU A 89 59.54 -43.44 -1.09
N PHE A 90 58.96 -43.94 -2.18
CA PHE A 90 59.17 -43.40 -3.52
C PHE A 90 58.31 -42.14 -3.76
N TYR A 91 57.07 -42.12 -3.26
CA TYR A 91 56.15 -40.98 -3.35
C TYR A 91 56.66 -39.74 -2.60
N LEU A 92 57.16 -39.92 -1.38
CA LEU A 92 57.68 -38.82 -0.57
C LEU A 92 58.94 -38.19 -1.20
N ASN A 93 59.76 -38.97 -1.91
CA ASN A 93 60.95 -38.46 -2.59
C ASN A 93 60.61 -37.67 -3.87
N ILE A 94 59.57 -38.04 -4.61
CA ILE A 94 59.13 -37.30 -5.80
C ILE A 94 58.41 -36.01 -5.41
N LEU A 95 57.49 -36.08 -4.42
CA LEU A 95 56.85 -34.89 -3.85
C LEU A 95 57.90 -33.91 -3.33
N LYS A 96 58.90 -34.37 -2.57
CA LYS A 96 59.96 -33.48 -2.06
C LYS A 96 60.83 -32.87 -3.16
N LYS A 97 61.10 -33.58 -4.26
CA LYS A 97 61.93 -33.07 -5.38
C LYS A 97 61.20 -32.02 -6.23
N TYR A 98 59.89 -32.13 -6.38
CA TYR A 98 59.09 -31.14 -7.11
C TYR A 98 58.61 -29.99 -6.22
N VAL A 99 58.37 -30.23 -4.93
CA VAL A 99 58.00 -29.20 -3.93
C VAL A 99 59.20 -28.34 -3.53
N HIS A 100 60.44 -28.85 -3.51
CA HIS A 100 61.62 -28.04 -3.18
C HIS A 100 62.13 -27.13 -4.32
N ASN A 101 61.67 -27.30 -5.55
CA ASN A 101 62.11 -26.43 -6.66
C ASN A 101 61.30 -25.13 -6.77
N ASP A 102 60.12 -25.05 -6.15
CA ASP A 102 59.33 -23.82 -6.07
C ASP A 102 59.39 -23.28 -4.63
N LYS A 103 60.12 -22.18 -4.41
CA LYS A 103 60.25 -21.48 -3.11
C LYS A 103 58.93 -20.95 -2.52
N SER A 104 57.79 -21.23 -3.15
CA SER A 104 56.49 -20.67 -2.82
C SER A 104 55.61 -21.60 -1.97
N CYS A 105 56.08 -22.80 -1.62
CA CYS A 105 55.31 -23.80 -0.87
C CYS A 105 55.61 -23.86 0.64
N GLU A 106 56.23 -22.83 1.23
CA GLU A 106 56.54 -22.82 2.67
C GLU A 106 55.30 -22.79 3.59
N ASN A 107 54.10 -22.50 3.06
CA ASN A 107 52.89 -22.32 3.88
C ASN A 107 51.87 -23.49 3.82
N LEU A 108 52.24 -24.66 3.31
CA LEU A 108 51.37 -25.85 3.40
C LEU A 108 51.86 -26.76 4.53
N GLU A 109 51.51 -26.37 5.76
CA GLU A 109 51.57 -27.21 6.95
C GLU A 109 50.56 -28.35 6.84
N ILE A 110 50.85 -29.38 6.07
CA ILE A 110 50.14 -30.65 6.19
C ILE A 110 51.18 -31.77 6.14
N PHE A 111 51.21 -32.55 7.24
CA PHE A 111 52.03 -33.74 7.54
C PHE A 111 53.32 -33.53 8.36
N GLU A 112 53.15 -33.22 9.65
CA GLU A 112 54.20 -33.20 10.70
C GLU A 112 54.73 -34.59 11.15
N GLY A 113 54.41 -35.67 10.46
CA GLY A 113 54.68 -37.02 10.99
C GLY A 113 56.04 -37.67 10.66
N SER A 114 56.82 -37.17 9.69
CA SER A 114 57.76 -38.06 8.97
C SER A 114 59.17 -37.51 8.72
N GLN A 115 59.55 -36.33 9.22
CA GLN A 115 60.87 -35.76 8.90
C GLN A 115 62.07 -36.56 9.47
N ALA A 116 61.93 -37.23 10.62
CA ALA A 116 63.01 -38.00 11.24
C ALA A 116 63.21 -39.41 10.63
N LEU A 117 62.15 -40.03 10.11
CA LEU A 117 62.21 -41.31 9.40
C LEU A 117 62.73 -41.15 7.96
N LEU A 118 62.40 -40.02 7.33
CA LEU A 118 62.84 -39.67 5.97
C LEU A 118 64.34 -39.41 5.84
N ALA A 119 64.99 -38.89 6.89
CA ALA A 119 66.43 -38.64 6.87
C ALA A 119 67.26 -39.94 6.88
N LYS A 120 66.76 -41.00 7.52
CA LYS A 120 67.45 -42.30 7.62
C LYS A 120 67.36 -43.18 6.37
N MET A 121 66.42 -42.93 5.47
CA MET A 121 66.22 -43.77 4.29
C MET A 121 66.77 -43.19 2.98
N LEU A 122 67.37 -42.00 3.04
CA LEU A 122 67.92 -41.26 1.91
C LEU A 122 69.26 -41.83 1.37
N GLU A 123 69.79 -42.90 1.97
CA GLU A 123 71.08 -43.47 1.61
C GLU A 123 71.08 -44.55 0.51
N ASN A 124 69.93 -45.06 0.06
CA ASN A 124 69.92 -46.11 -0.97
C ASN A 124 69.59 -45.61 -2.38
N LYS A 125 70.61 -45.66 -3.25
CA LYS A 125 70.59 -45.25 -4.67
C LYS A 125 69.88 -46.27 -5.58
N GLN A 126 68.69 -45.93 -6.07
CA GLN A 126 68.16 -46.40 -7.36
C GLN A 126 67.48 -45.24 -8.11
N LYS A 127 68.29 -44.32 -8.65
CA LYS A 127 67.83 -43.03 -9.19
C LYS A 127 67.63 -42.94 -10.71
N SER A 128 67.78 -44.01 -11.52
CA SER A 128 67.76 -43.85 -13.00
C SER A 128 66.62 -44.53 -13.77
N LYS A 129 66.11 -45.69 -13.34
CA LYS A 129 65.10 -46.45 -14.10
C LYS A 129 63.66 -46.05 -13.76
N SER A 130 63.38 -45.84 -12.47
CA SER A 130 62.07 -45.46 -11.93
C SER A 130 61.66 -44.03 -12.32
N VAL A 131 62.62 -43.10 -12.40
CA VAL A 131 62.37 -41.73 -12.89
C VAL A 131 61.92 -41.72 -14.35
N ARG A 132 62.47 -42.59 -15.20
CA ARG A 132 62.09 -42.68 -16.62
C ARG A 132 60.69 -43.28 -16.84
N LEU A 133 60.29 -44.22 -15.99
CA LEU A 133 58.94 -44.80 -16.02
C LEU A 133 57.90 -43.78 -15.54
N PHE A 134 58.23 -43.02 -14.49
CA PHE A 134 57.35 -41.95 -14.01
C PHE A 134 57.19 -40.82 -15.02
N THR A 135 58.27 -40.39 -15.69
CA THR A 135 58.16 -39.35 -16.74
C THR A 135 57.27 -39.82 -17.90
N LYS A 136 57.38 -41.09 -18.32
CA LYS A 136 56.49 -41.64 -19.36
C LYS A 136 55.03 -41.67 -18.91
N LEU A 137 54.76 -42.08 -17.67
CA LEU A 137 53.39 -42.15 -17.15
C LEU A 137 52.76 -40.76 -16.95
N VAL A 138 53.57 -39.76 -16.59
CA VAL A 138 53.12 -38.36 -16.53
C VAL A 138 52.86 -37.83 -17.94
N GLU A 139 53.72 -38.13 -18.92
CA GLU A 139 53.49 -37.79 -20.33
C GLU A 139 52.20 -38.43 -20.85
N ASP A 140 51.96 -39.71 -20.57
CA ASP A 140 50.74 -40.41 -20.98
C ASP A 140 49.47 -39.83 -20.35
N ASN A 141 49.52 -39.43 -19.07
CA ASN A 141 48.39 -38.78 -18.40
C ASN A 141 48.14 -37.35 -18.90
N ILE A 142 49.20 -36.59 -19.20
CA ILE A 142 49.06 -35.27 -19.83
C ILE A 142 48.43 -35.44 -21.22
N ASN A 143 48.85 -36.44 -21.98
CA ASN A 143 48.27 -36.76 -23.29
C ASN A 143 46.80 -37.17 -23.17
N GLU A 144 46.45 -38.02 -22.19
CA GLU A 144 45.06 -38.42 -21.92
C GLU A 144 44.19 -37.21 -21.55
N PHE A 145 44.70 -36.31 -20.70
CA PHE A 145 43.99 -35.09 -20.32
C PHE A 145 43.78 -34.16 -21.52
N CYS A 146 44.81 -33.93 -22.33
CA CYS A 146 44.70 -33.10 -23.54
C CYS A 146 43.74 -33.71 -24.58
N MET A 147 43.67 -35.04 -24.67
CA MET A 147 42.68 -35.75 -25.48
C MET A 147 41.25 -35.52 -24.98
N GLN A 148 40.99 -35.72 -23.68
CA GLN A 148 39.67 -35.49 -23.10
C GLN A 148 39.22 -34.03 -23.24
N PHE A 149 40.14 -33.10 -23.05
CA PHE A 149 39.86 -31.67 -23.22
C PHE A 149 39.52 -31.31 -24.68
N SER A 150 40.28 -31.84 -25.64
CA SER A 150 40.03 -31.60 -27.06
C SER A 150 38.72 -32.26 -27.54
N GLU A 151 38.37 -33.44 -27.02
CA GLU A 151 37.07 -34.08 -27.27
C GLU A 151 35.91 -33.24 -26.72
N TYR A 152 36.05 -32.71 -25.50
CA TYR A 152 35.04 -31.85 -24.88
C TYR A 152 34.85 -30.53 -25.65
N ALA A 153 35.96 -29.89 -26.02
CA ALA A 153 35.95 -28.60 -26.71
C ALA A 153 35.45 -28.69 -28.17
N LEU A 154 35.79 -29.76 -28.90
CA LEU A 154 35.41 -29.97 -30.29
C LEU A 154 34.11 -30.79 -30.47
N GLN A 155 33.61 -31.40 -29.39
CA GLN A 155 32.46 -32.32 -29.40
C GLN A 155 32.59 -33.46 -30.44
N LYS A 156 33.83 -33.91 -30.68
CA LYS A 156 34.17 -34.97 -31.65
C LYS A 156 35.27 -35.86 -31.07
N LYS A 157 35.27 -37.15 -31.43
CA LYS A 157 36.33 -38.09 -31.05
C LYS A 157 37.66 -37.68 -31.67
N VAL A 158 38.71 -37.60 -30.85
CA VAL A 158 40.04 -37.12 -31.26
C VAL A 158 40.91 -38.30 -31.69
N ASN A 159 41.75 -38.12 -32.71
CA ASN A 159 42.61 -39.18 -33.23
C ASN A 159 43.92 -39.27 -32.42
N LEU A 160 44.19 -40.44 -31.83
CA LEU A 160 45.39 -40.75 -31.01
C LEU A 160 46.74 -40.37 -31.63
N ARG A 161 46.84 -40.26 -32.96
CA ARG A 161 48.09 -39.92 -33.65
C ARG A 161 48.31 -38.42 -33.92
N ASN A 162 47.27 -37.60 -33.84
CA ASN A 162 47.31 -36.17 -34.24
C ASN A 162 46.68 -35.22 -33.20
N TRP A 163 46.54 -35.69 -31.96
CA TRP A 163 45.82 -34.97 -30.91
C TRP A 163 46.36 -33.57 -30.60
N GLU A 164 47.66 -33.33 -30.79
CA GLU A 164 48.26 -32.00 -30.61
C GLU A 164 47.63 -30.96 -31.56
N LYS A 165 47.41 -31.35 -32.83
CA LYS A 165 46.77 -30.47 -33.82
C LYS A 165 45.29 -30.26 -33.52
N ASP A 166 44.62 -31.31 -33.04
CA ASP A 166 43.22 -31.24 -32.63
C ASP A 166 43.05 -30.38 -31.37
N PHE A 167 43.99 -30.45 -30.43
CA PHE A 167 44.06 -29.61 -29.23
C PHE A 167 44.32 -28.14 -29.57
N ASP A 168 45.27 -27.85 -30.46
CA ASP A 168 45.51 -26.48 -30.95
C ASP A 168 44.29 -25.91 -31.69
N SER A 169 43.59 -26.75 -32.46
CA SER A 169 42.33 -26.40 -33.13
C SER A 169 41.22 -26.10 -32.11
N ALA A 170 41.10 -26.92 -31.07
CA ALA A 170 40.17 -26.73 -29.97
C ALA A 170 40.40 -25.42 -29.21
N ILE A 171 41.66 -25.11 -28.88
CA ILE A 171 42.05 -23.85 -28.24
C ILE A 171 41.71 -22.67 -29.13
N LYS A 172 41.99 -22.75 -30.44
CA LYS A 172 41.63 -21.68 -31.39
C LYS A 172 40.12 -21.45 -31.47
N GLN A 173 39.31 -22.51 -31.51
CA GLN A 173 37.85 -22.39 -31.53
C GLN A 173 37.29 -21.80 -30.23
N LEU A 174 37.78 -22.26 -29.08
CA LEU A 174 37.39 -21.70 -27.78
C LEU A 174 37.78 -20.22 -27.68
N SER A 175 38.99 -19.87 -28.12
CA SER A 175 39.45 -18.47 -28.14
C SER A 175 38.57 -17.60 -29.04
N GLN A 176 38.13 -18.12 -30.20
CA GLN A 176 37.18 -17.41 -31.07
C GLN A 176 35.80 -17.25 -30.42
N ARG A 177 35.29 -18.28 -29.73
CA ARG A 177 34.01 -18.19 -29.01
C ARG A 177 34.07 -17.19 -27.85
N VAL A 178 35.17 -17.18 -27.10
CA VAL A 178 35.41 -16.20 -26.05
C VAL A 178 35.44 -14.79 -26.64
N ALA A 179 36.13 -14.57 -27.76
CA ALA A 179 36.15 -13.27 -28.41
C ALA A 179 34.76 -12.80 -28.90
N ILE A 180 33.90 -13.73 -29.36
CA ILE A 180 32.51 -13.42 -29.72
C ILE A 180 31.72 -13.03 -28.46
N LEU A 181 31.87 -13.75 -27.35
CA LEU A 181 31.21 -13.44 -26.08
C LEU A 181 31.66 -12.09 -25.52
N ASP A 182 32.96 -11.79 -25.53
CA ASP A 182 33.49 -10.49 -25.13
C ASP A 182 32.90 -9.37 -25.99
N SER A 183 32.76 -9.59 -27.30
CA SER A 183 32.12 -8.62 -28.19
C SER A 183 30.62 -8.44 -27.92
N ALA A 184 29.93 -9.49 -27.47
CA ALA A 184 28.52 -9.45 -27.11
C ALA A 184 28.31 -8.75 -25.76
N ASP A 185 29.19 -8.99 -24.79
CA ASP A 185 29.20 -8.30 -23.49
C ASP A 185 29.47 -6.81 -23.65
N VAL A 186 30.37 -6.42 -24.56
CA VAL A 186 30.60 -5.00 -24.88
C VAL A 186 29.34 -4.35 -25.45
N LYS A 187 28.61 -5.03 -26.36
CA LYS A 187 27.35 -4.52 -26.92
C LYS A 187 26.24 -4.46 -25.88
N PHE A 188 26.14 -5.46 -25.01
CA PHE A 188 25.16 -5.47 -23.93
C PHE A 188 25.41 -4.35 -22.92
N ASN A 189 26.67 -4.14 -22.54
CA ASN A 189 27.08 -3.05 -21.67
C ASN A 189 26.91 -1.66 -22.30
N ALA A 190 26.89 -1.56 -23.63
CA ALA A 190 26.58 -0.32 -24.34
C ALA A 190 25.08 0.01 -24.35
N ILE A 191 24.19 -0.99 -24.42
CA ILE A 191 22.72 -0.82 -24.43
C ILE A 191 22.15 -0.63 -23.01
N ALA A 192 22.77 -1.26 -22.01
CA ALA A 192 22.38 -1.16 -20.60
C ALA A 192 22.16 0.29 -20.10
N PRO A 193 23.06 1.28 -20.34
CA PRO A 193 22.83 2.65 -19.91
C PRO A 193 21.66 3.32 -20.63
N GLU A 194 21.41 3.02 -21.91
CA GLU A 194 20.28 3.58 -22.66
C GLU A 194 18.95 3.11 -22.07
N LEU A 195 18.81 1.81 -21.79
CA LEU A 195 17.64 1.26 -21.11
C LEU A 195 17.46 1.86 -19.72
N GLN A 196 18.55 2.06 -18.97
CA GLN A 196 18.50 2.70 -17.67
C GLN A 196 18.03 4.15 -17.75
N THR A 197 18.44 4.90 -18.79
CA THR A 197 17.95 6.27 -19.01
C THR A 197 16.46 6.31 -19.32
N ILE A 198 15.96 5.42 -20.20
CA ILE A 198 14.53 5.34 -20.56
C ILE A 198 13.69 4.94 -19.35
N LEU A 199 14.13 3.94 -18.58
CA LEU A 199 13.45 3.56 -17.34
C LEU A 199 13.43 4.73 -16.36
N SER A 200 14.55 5.43 -16.19
CA SER A 200 14.62 6.58 -15.29
C SER A 200 13.72 7.73 -15.71
N SER A 201 13.55 8.00 -17.01
CA SER A 201 12.63 9.03 -17.50
C SER A 201 11.18 8.62 -17.26
N TYR A 202 10.82 7.36 -17.53
CA TYR A 202 9.47 6.86 -17.28
C TYR A 202 9.09 6.92 -15.79
N TYR A 203 9.98 6.47 -14.90
CA TYR A 203 9.75 6.59 -13.45
C TYR A 203 9.64 8.04 -13.00
N LYS A 204 10.40 8.95 -13.62
CA LYS A 204 10.33 10.38 -13.32
C LYS A 204 8.97 10.96 -13.71
N GLU A 205 8.49 10.69 -14.93
CA GLU A 205 7.16 11.12 -15.40
C GLU A 205 6.04 10.56 -14.53
N LEU A 206 6.14 9.28 -14.16
CA LEU A 206 5.17 8.64 -13.27
C LEU A 206 5.16 9.31 -11.88
N THR A 207 6.34 9.63 -11.34
CA THR A 207 6.46 10.30 -10.04
C THR A 207 5.88 11.71 -10.11
N GLU A 208 6.17 12.46 -11.16
CA GLU A 208 5.59 13.79 -11.40
C GLU A 208 4.06 13.72 -11.52
N GLY A 209 3.52 12.71 -12.21
CA GLY A 209 2.08 12.46 -12.29
C GLY A 209 1.44 12.16 -10.93
N ILE A 210 2.08 11.33 -10.11
CA ILE A 210 1.62 11.01 -8.74
C ILE A 210 1.67 12.27 -7.86
N GLU A 211 2.71 13.09 -7.96
CA GLU A 211 2.81 14.35 -7.21
C GLU A 211 1.67 15.33 -7.56
N ILE A 212 1.31 15.42 -8.85
CA ILE A 212 0.17 16.25 -9.29
C ILE A 212 -1.14 15.70 -8.73
N LEU A 213 -1.35 14.38 -8.77
CA LEU A 213 -2.55 13.75 -8.21
C LEU A 213 -2.65 13.99 -6.70
N ASN A 214 -1.55 13.90 -5.97
CA ASN A 214 -1.54 14.17 -4.53
C ASN A 214 -1.89 15.64 -4.23
N LYS A 215 -1.30 16.60 -4.95
CA LYS A 215 -1.66 18.03 -4.81
C LYS A 215 -3.13 18.28 -5.09
N LEU A 216 -3.66 17.61 -6.11
CA LEU A 216 -5.07 17.74 -6.47
C LEU A 216 -5.96 17.17 -5.37
N LEU A 217 -5.62 16.00 -4.80
CA LEU A 217 -6.31 15.44 -3.64
C LEU A 217 -6.28 16.37 -2.41
N GLU A 218 -5.13 16.97 -2.11
CA GLU A 218 -5.00 17.95 -1.02
C GLU A 218 -5.92 19.16 -1.23
N LEU A 219 -5.94 19.74 -2.44
CA LEU A 219 -6.84 20.86 -2.76
C LEU A 219 -8.32 20.47 -2.66
N PHE A 220 -8.67 19.25 -3.06
CA PHE A 220 -10.05 18.76 -2.91
C PHE A 220 -10.42 18.56 -1.44
N GLN A 221 -9.51 18.06 -0.60
CA GLN A 221 -9.72 17.93 0.84
C GLN A 221 -9.91 19.31 1.49
N GLU A 222 -9.03 20.26 1.21
CA GLU A 222 -9.15 21.64 1.72
C GLU A 222 -10.48 22.29 1.30
N LYS A 223 -10.93 22.03 0.07
CA LYS A 223 -12.22 22.53 -0.41
C LYS A 223 -13.38 21.91 0.35
N ILE A 224 -13.37 20.60 0.59
CA ILE A 224 -14.42 19.92 1.37
C ILE A 224 -14.42 20.44 2.81
N ASP A 225 -13.26 20.54 3.43
CA ASP A 225 -13.12 21.02 4.82
C ASP A 225 -13.57 22.47 4.96
N SER A 226 -13.23 23.34 4.00
CA SER A 226 -13.71 24.73 4.02
C SER A 226 -15.23 24.83 3.90
N GLN A 227 -15.86 24.00 3.06
CA GLN A 227 -17.32 23.95 2.94
C GLN A 227 -17.98 23.39 4.20
N LEU A 228 -17.43 22.33 4.79
CA LEU A 228 -17.91 21.76 6.05
C LEU A 228 -17.81 22.79 7.19
N ASN A 229 -16.70 23.51 7.27
CA ASN A 229 -16.51 24.55 8.27
C ASN A 229 -17.47 25.72 8.08
N GLN A 230 -17.71 26.16 6.83
CA GLN A 230 -18.69 27.20 6.54
C GLN A 230 -20.12 26.79 6.90
N THR A 231 -20.53 25.58 6.56
CA THR A 231 -21.86 25.06 6.90
C THR A 231 -22.06 24.90 8.39
N LYS A 232 -21.05 24.39 9.11
CA LYS A 232 -21.06 24.31 10.59
C LYS A 232 -21.18 25.70 11.21
N LEU A 233 -20.40 26.67 10.75
CA LEU A 233 -20.45 28.04 11.26
C LEU A 233 -21.80 28.71 10.98
N ALA A 234 -22.41 28.44 9.82
CA ALA A 234 -23.76 28.91 9.50
C ALA A 234 -24.82 28.30 10.42
N LEU A 235 -24.71 27.01 10.73
CA LEU A 235 -25.59 26.31 11.67
C LEU A 235 -25.44 26.85 13.09
N ASP A 236 -24.21 27.03 13.56
CA ASP A 236 -23.94 27.59 14.89
C ASP A 236 -24.50 29.02 15.02
N ARG A 237 -24.36 29.84 13.96
CA ARG A 237 -24.96 31.19 13.91
C ARG A 237 -26.48 31.15 13.93
N SER A 238 -27.11 30.24 13.19
CA SER A 238 -28.58 30.15 13.16
C SER A 238 -29.12 29.69 14.50
N LEU A 239 -28.45 28.74 15.16
CA LEU A 239 -28.79 28.29 16.51
C LEU A 239 -28.63 29.44 17.52
N HIS A 240 -27.53 30.19 17.44
CA HIS A 240 -27.32 31.35 18.30
C HIS A 240 -28.38 32.44 18.09
N LEU A 241 -28.75 32.73 16.84
CA LEU A 241 -29.84 33.67 16.52
C LEU A 241 -31.19 33.19 17.05
N LYS A 242 -31.49 31.90 16.96
CA LYS A 242 -32.70 31.30 17.53
C LYS A 242 -32.75 31.51 19.04
N LEU A 243 -31.69 31.14 19.75
CA LEU A 243 -31.60 31.34 21.21
C LEU A 243 -31.74 32.82 21.59
N LYS A 244 -31.10 33.71 20.82
CA LYS A 244 -31.22 35.15 21.03
C LYS A 244 -32.67 35.65 20.85
N SER A 245 -33.39 35.13 19.84
CA SER A 245 -34.81 35.43 19.64
C SER A 245 -35.64 34.98 20.84
N GLU A 246 -35.46 33.74 21.29
CA GLU A 246 -36.18 33.19 22.45
C GLU A 246 -35.90 34.00 23.73
N CYS A 247 -34.65 34.42 23.96
CA CYS A 247 -34.32 35.29 25.10
C CYS A 247 -35.02 36.65 25.01
N LEU A 248 -35.04 37.27 23.83
CA LEU A 248 -35.72 38.56 23.62
C LEU A 248 -37.23 38.44 23.80
N GLU A 249 -37.83 37.33 23.34
CA GLU A 249 -39.26 37.04 23.56
C GLU A 249 -39.57 36.94 25.06
N LEU A 250 -38.74 36.21 25.82
CA LEU A 250 -38.91 36.08 27.27
C LEU A 250 -38.71 37.41 28.00
N GLU A 251 -37.74 38.24 27.57
CA GLU A 251 -37.52 39.58 28.12
C GLU A 251 -38.71 40.51 27.83
N LEU A 252 -39.28 40.42 26.63
CA LEU A 252 -40.47 41.18 26.24
C LEU A 252 -41.69 40.73 27.03
N LEU A 253 -41.88 39.42 27.23
CA LEU A 253 -42.96 38.89 28.07
C LEU A 253 -42.80 39.34 29.52
N ALA A 254 -41.58 39.26 30.08
CA ALA A 254 -41.31 39.67 31.45
C ALA A 254 -41.50 41.18 31.67
N SER A 255 -41.15 42.02 30.68
CA SER A 255 -41.35 43.47 30.75
C SER A 255 -42.80 43.89 30.54
N THR A 256 -43.54 43.21 29.65
CA THR A 256 -44.94 43.52 29.35
C THR A 256 -45.88 43.04 30.45
N TYR A 257 -45.67 41.81 30.94
CA TYR A 257 -46.51 41.18 31.95
C TYR A 257 -45.88 41.30 33.34
N SER A 258 -45.86 42.51 33.88
CA SER A 258 -45.53 42.71 35.29
C SER A 258 -46.54 41.97 36.19
N LYS A 259 -46.13 41.56 37.40
CA LYS A 259 -47.03 40.88 38.36
C LYS A 259 -48.36 41.63 38.56
N SER A 260 -48.28 42.95 38.72
CA SER A 260 -49.46 43.79 38.87
C SER A 260 -50.36 43.80 37.62
N ALA A 261 -49.78 43.78 36.42
CA ALA A 261 -50.55 43.73 35.18
C ALA A 261 -51.22 42.38 34.99
N VAL A 262 -50.54 41.28 35.34
CA VAL A 262 -51.12 39.92 35.33
C VAL A 262 -52.29 39.84 36.31
N ASP A 263 -52.11 40.33 37.55
CA ASP A 263 -53.19 40.36 38.55
C ASP A 263 -54.40 41.15 38.03
N ALA A 264 -54.20 42.34 37.46
CA ALA A 264 -55.27 43.11 36.85
C ALA A 264 -55.96 42.37 35.68
N LEU A 265 -55.20 41.75 34.78
CA LEU A 265 -55.75 40.96 33.67
C LEU A 265 -56.56 39.75 34.17
N THR A 266 -56.16 39.10 35.26
CA THR A 266 -56.95 38.00 35.84
C THR A 266 -58.29 38.47 36.39
N ILE A 267 -58.36 39.67 36.96
CA ILE A 267 -59.62 40.27 37.43
C ILE A 267 -60.52 40.58 36.23
N ILE A 268 -59.97 41.24 35.21
CA ILE A 268 -60.71 41.57 33.97
C ILE A 268 -61.24 40.29 33.32
N LYS A 269 -60.42 39.24 33.24
CA LYS A 269 -60.82 37.94 32.71
C LYS A 269 -62.00 37.36 33.49
N LYS A 270 -61.92 37.32 34.83
CA LYS A 270 -63.01 36.81 35.67
C LYS A 270 -64.32 37.59 35.48
N GLU A 271 -64.25 38.92 35.36
CA GLU A 271 -65.45 39.72 35.09
C GLU A 271 -66.03 39.48 33.70
N LEU A 272 -65.18 39.32 32.69
CA LEU A 272 -65.61 38.98 31.32
C LEU A 272 -66.26 37.60 31.28
N ASP A 273 -65.63 36.59 31.91
CA ASP A 273 -66.18 35.24 31.99
C ASP A 273 -67.54 35.25 32.70
N ALA A 274 -67.67 35.97 33.82
CA ALA A 274 -68.95 36.12 34.52
C ALA A 274 -70.03 36.82 33.69
N LYS A 275 -69.66 37.85 32.91
CA LYS A 275 -70.60 38.52 31.98
C LYS A 275 -71.01 37.61 30.83
N LEU A 276 -70.08 36.80 30.33
CA LEU A 276 -70.33 35.86 29.26
C LEU A 276 -71.29 34.75 29.72
N GLU A 277 -71.04 34.16 30.89
CA GLU A 277 -71.96 33.20 31.53
C GLU A 277 -73.34 33.82 31.81
N ALA A 278 -73.40 35.06 32.29
CA ALA A 278 -74.67 35.77 32.50
C ALA A 278 -75.42 36.01 31.18
N SER A 279 -74.70 36.31 30.10
CA SER A 279 -75.28 36.47 28.76
C SER A 279 -75.78 35.15 28.20
N GLU A 280 -75.00 34.07 28.31
CA GLU A 280 -75.38 32.74 27.84
C GLU A 280 -76.60 32.21 28.60
N THR A 281 -76.62 32.37 29.93
CA THR A 281 -77.81 32.01 30.72
C THR A 281 -79.02 32.87 30.36
N GLY A 282 -78.83 34.14 30.02
CA GLY A 282 -79.89 35.02 29.48
C GLY A 282 -80.43 34.55 28.12
N ILE A 283 -79.55 34.18 27.19
CA ILE A 283 -79.91 33.61 25.89
C ILE A 283 -80.67 32.31 26.07
N ASN A 284 -80.19 31.42 26.94
CA ASN A 284 -80.86 30.15 27.22
C ASN A 284 -82.26 30.36 27.83
N LYS A 285 -82.44 31.35 28.70
CA LYS A 285 -83.76 31.72 29.22
C LYS A 285 -84.68 32.23 28.10
N LEU A 286 -84.20 33.14 27.26
CA LEU A 286 -84.99 33.67 26.14
C LEU A 286 -85.36 32.58 25.13
N ASN A 287 -84.44 31.65 24.86
CA ASN A 287 -84.74 30.50 24.00
C ASN A 287 -85.79 29.60 24.62
N ASN A 288 -85.71 29.31 25.92
CA ASN A 288 -86.74 28.53 26.62
C ASN A 288 -88.10 29.25 26.60
N ASP A 289 -88.13 30.57 26.79
CA ASP A 289 -89.36 31.35 26.72
C ASP A 289 -89.94 31.33 25.29
N LEU A 290 -89.09 31.47 24.27
CA LEU A 290 -89.49 31.35 22.87
C LEU A 290 -90.03 29.97 22.54
N GLU A 291 -89.42 28.89 23.03
CA GLU A 291 -89.93 27.54 22.89
C GLU A 291 -91.31 27.38 23.53
N GLN A 292 -91.52 27.95 24.73
CA GLN A 292 -92.84 27.95 25.38
C GLN A 292 -93.88 28.71 24.56
N PHE A 293 -93.55 29.89 24.02
CA PHE A 293 -94.46 30.62 23.14
C PHE A 293 -94.72 29.88 21.83
N GLN A 294 -93.73 29.19 21.28
CA GLN A 294 -93.90 28.36 20.07
C GLN A 294 -94.86 27.19 20.33
N ILE A 295 -94.83 26.58 21.52
CA ILE A 295 -95.79 25.54 21.93
C ILE A 295 -97.21 26.13 22.08
N LEU A 296 -97.34 27.35 22.57
CA LEU A 296 -98.62 28.02 22.74
C LEU A 296 -99.22 28.51 21.40
N GLY A 297 -98.39 28.79 20.39
CA GLY A 297 -98.80 29.19 19.05
C GLY A 297 -99.94 28.35 18.45
N PRO A 298 -99.82 27.01 18.33
CA PRO A 298 -100.88 26.18 17.77
C PRO A 298 -102.16 26.16 18.62
N GLU A 299 -102.07 26.29 19.95
CA GLU A 299 -103.26 26.37 20.81
C GLU A 299 -103.99 27.71 20.63
N TYR A 300 -103.23 28.81 20.48
CA TYR A 300 -103.77 30.12 20.21
C TYR A 300 -104.43 30.20 18.83
N GLU A 301 -103.80 29.64 17.79
CA GLU A 301 -104.38 29.55 16.45
C GLU A 301 -105.72 28.80 16.45
N GLN A 302 -105.80 27.67 17.16
CA GLN A 302 -107.06 26.92 17.32
C GLN A 302 -108.13 27.73 18.07
N LEU A 303 -107.74 28.52 19.07
CA LEU A 303 -108.66 29.38 19.81
C LEU A 303 -109.20 30.52 18.93
N VAL A 304 -108.33 31.14 18.12
CA VAL A 304 -108.70 32.19 17.16
C VAL A 304 -109.65 31.62 16.11
N GLU A 305 -109.39 30.43 15.58
CA GLU A 305 -110.28 29.75 14.65
C GLU A 305 -111.66 29.48 15.26
N LYS A 306 -111.71 28.92 16.48
CA LYS A 306 -112.97 28.70 17.21
C LYS A 306 -113.74 29.98 17.46
N TYR A 307 -113.05 31.07 17.83
CA TYR A 307 -113.67 32.36 18.03
C TYR A 307 -114.22 32.95 16.73
N GLY A 308 -113.48 32.82 15.62
CA GLY A 308 -113.93 33.21 14.29
C GLY A 308 -115.22 32.49 13.86
N LEU A 309 -115.28 31.18 14.05
CA LEU A 309 -116.48 30.37 13.81
C LEU A 309 -117.67 30.80 14.68
N LEU A 310 -117.41 31.12 15.95
CA LEU A 310 -118.44 31.61 16.87
C LEU A 310 -118.98 32.97 16.44
N LEU A 311 -118.09 33.88 16.01
CA LEU A 311 -118.44 35.22 15.57
C LEU A 311 -119.29 35.17 14.30
N GLU A 312 -118.92 34.34 13.33
CA GLU A 312 -119.73 34.10 12.13
C GLU A 312 -121.13 33.54 12.48
N LYS A 313 -121.21 32.64 13.46
CA LYS A 313 -122.49 32.10 13.95
C LYS A 313 -123.34 33.18 14.61
N VAL A 314 -122.74 34.05 15.41
CA VAL A 314 -123.44 35.19 16.04
C VAL A 314 -123.93 36.18 14.99
N GLU A 315 -123.14 36.47 13.97
CA GLU A 315 -123.56 37.33 12.85
C GLU A 315 -124.72 36.72 12.06
N LYS A 316 -124.66 35.43 11.73
CA LYS A 316 -125.78 34.71 11.10
C LYS A 316 -127.04 34.73 11.95
N GLN A 317 -126.92 34.56 13.27
CA GLN A 317 -128.05 34.63 14.20
C GLN A 317 -128.61 36.05 14.31
N LYS A 318 -127.76 37.08 14.38
CA LYS A 318 -128.18 38.48 14.36
C LYS A 318 -128.92 38.80 13.07
N TRP A 319 -128.36 38.40 11.93
CA TRP A 319 -129.00 38.56 10.63
C TRP A 319 -130.35 37.84 10.55
N ALA A 320 -130.46 36.62 11.07
CA ALA A 320 -131.73 35.89 11.14
C ALA A 320 -132.76 36.61 12.03
N ILE A 321 -132.35 37.19 13.16
CA ILE A 321 -133.23 37.98 14.03
C ILE A 321 -133.69 39.25 13.34
N GLU A 322 -132.80 39.96 12.64
CA GLU A 322 -133.15 41.15 11.86
C GLU A 322 -134.11 40.82 10.73
N PHE A 323 -133.89 39.71 10.03
CA PHE A 323 -134.78 39.20 8.99
C PHE A 323 -136.16 38.84 9.56
N LEU A 324 -136.22 38.12 10.70
CA LEU A 324 -137.48 37.81 11.37
C LEU A 324 -138.20 39.06 11.88
N LYS A 325 -137.47 40.05 12.41
CA LYS A 325 -138.06 41.35 12.79
C LYS A 325 -138.64 42.07 11.57
N ALA A 326 -137.95 42.05 10.43
CA ALA A 326 -138.45 42.62 9.18
C ALA A 326 -139.67 41.87 8.63
N ASP A 327 -139.72 40.54 8.73
CA ASP A 327 -140.86 39.71 8.31
C ASP A 327 -142.08 39.86 9.25
N ILE A 328 -141.87 40.03 10.55
CA ILE A 328 -142.95 40.37 11.49
C ILE A 328 -143.48 41.78 11.20
N ALA A 329 -142.60 42.74 10.92
CA ALA A 329 -142.99 44.11 10.57
C ALA A 329 -143.73 44.20 9.22
N SER A 330 -143.46 43.29 8.27
CA SER A 330 -144.20 43.23 7.00
C SER A 330 -145.57 42.56 7.16
N LYS A 331 -145.70 41.54 8.01
CA LYS A 331 -146.98 40.86 8.32
C LYS A 331 -147.92 41.68 9.21
N GLN A 332 -147.40 42.60 10.03
CA GLN A 332 -148.22 43.55 10.79
C GLN A 332 -148.76 44.72 9.93
N LYS A 333 -148.30 44.88 8.69
CA LYS A 333 -148.81 45.88 7.74
C LYS A 333 -149.92 45.35 6.82
N THR A 334 -150.28 44.07 6.92
CA THR A 334 -151.29 43.41 6.07
C THR A 334 -152.49 42.84 6.84
N ASN A 335 -152.63 43.15 8.13
CA ASN A 335 -153.87 43.09 8.91
C ASN A 335 -154.22 44.49 9.40
#